data_AF-A0A822EIS6-F1
#
_entry.id   AF-A0A822EIS6-F1
#
_cell.length_a   1.000
_cell.length_b   1.000
_cell.length_c   1.000
_cell.angle_alpha   90.00
_cell.angle_beta   90.00
_cell.angle_gamma   90.00
#
_symmetry.space_group_name_H-M   'P 1'
#
loop_
_entity.id
_entity.type
_entity.pdbx_description
1 polymer ?
#
loop_
_entity_poly.entity_id
_entity_poly.type
_entity_poly.pdbx_seq_one_letter_code
_entity_poly.pdbx_strand_id
1 'polypeptide(L)'
;MQNLFGSSDGGRAFEDTLVGSLLSKSCLPSLPGKPYLFFEKPKVMSEHDVDLTAKTMWQPMRTYQQNLSDLFLAFVKNGDVRNDILKWIGDCLVENRGKNKEWSSHSLLTAYVFVSDGFLLNLNLILLNLARPFCEPYSSKLLKINPIYVISQNENVHLKDLYKDTPIIVRDEENTSEKNNTITFNFITEIFFMSHLSYSCSVQRLHRKLLKINEELSQVQHAYNDATRLNGVNDENVQRLEDAMEKGLTAFLNIKTVLNEPCLLELSNALFTASCSWLVHLASLSDQVENVETIQMIKQLPLISKPNRQLSYIPEFIMENITDYLRFLGRFNVQLFESLSNVNEYVTLVLVFMGDASRLRNPHLRAALAEAFEAILPNKQNGGGRTLNSAFAETIFTHHPLIEHLPRVLLDVFV
;
A
#
# COMPACT_ATOMS: atom_id res chain seq x y z
N MET A 1 3.33 20.75 -26.24
CA MET A 1 3.05 20.28 -24.86
C MET A 1 1.70 19.59 -24.69
N GLN A 2 0.66 19.90 -25.49
CA GLN A 2 -0.64 19.19 -25.39
C GLN A 2 -0.54 17.66 -25.59
N ASN A 3 0.36 17.17 -26.46
CA ASN A 3 0.59 15.72 -26.64
C ASN A 3 1.55 15.09 -25.61
N LEU A 4 2.18 15.86 -24.72
CA LEU A 4 3.09 15.33 -23.69
C LEU A 4 2.31 14.87 -22.43
N PHE A 5 1.23 15.59 -22.08
CA PHE A 5 0.50 15.41 -20.82
C PHE A 5 -1.03 15.39 -20.97
N GLY A 6 -1.58 15.56 -22.18
CA GLY A 6 -3.03 15.63 -22.38
C GLY A 6 -3.69 14.25 -22.39
N SER A 7 -4.57 13.99 -21.43
CA SER A 7 -5.64 12.99 -21.50
C SER A 7 -6.97 13.69 -21.21
N SER A 8 -7.89 13.70 -22.17
CA SER A 8 -9.24 14.29 -22.01
C SER A 8 -10.35 13.25 -21.87
N ASP A 9 -10.06 11.95 -21.93
CA ASP A 9 -11.08 10.89 -21.91
C ASP A 9 -10.66 9.66 -21.09
N GLY A 10 -10.95 9.66 -19.78
CA GLY A 10 -10.91 8.49 -18.90
C GLY A 10 -9.53 8.04 -18.41
N GLY A 11 -9.51 7.31 -17.28
CA GLY A 11 -8.28 6.90 -16.59
C GLY A 11 -7.29 6.12 -17.44
N ARG A 12 -7.76 5.32 -18.40
CA ARG A 12 -6.91 4.52 -19.30
C ARG A 12 -6.13 5.36 -20.33
N ALA A 13 -6.64 6.53 -20.72
CA ALA A 13 -5.95 7.38 -21.72
C ALA A 13 -4.57 7.86 -21.25
N PHE A 14 -4.26 7.77 -19.96
CA PHE A 14 -2.94 8.04 -19.44
C PHE A 14 -1.88 7.08 -20.00
N GLU A 15 -2.21 5.83 -20.34
CA GLU A 15 -1.27 4.87 -20.97
C GLU A 15 -0.80 5.36 -22.35
N ASP A 16 -1.62 6.14 -23.05
CA ASP A 16 -1.35 6.63 -24.41
C ASP A 16 -0.52 7.92 -24.42
N THR A 17 -0.32 8.55 -23.26
CA THR A 17 0.57 9.71 -23.13
C THR A 17 2.03 9.28 -23.31
N LEU A 18 2.90 10.20 -23.75
CA LEU A 18 4.33 9.89 -23.96
C LEU A 18 4.97 9.32 -22.70
N VAL A 19 4.73 9.94 -21.55
CA VAL A 19 5.25 9.49 -20.25
C VAL A 19 4.56 8.20 -19.79
N GLY A 20 3.24 8.09 -19.97
CA GLY A 20 2.49 6.93 -19.52
C GLY A 20 2.77 5.64 -20.30
N SER A 21 3.13 5.76 -21.59
CA SER A 21 3.53 4.60 -22.40
C SER A 21 4.79 3.91 -21.85
N LEU A 22 5.67 4.66 -21.20
CA LEU A 22 6.84 4.14 -20.50
C LEU A 22 6.41 3.38 -19.24
N LEU A 23 5.46 3.92 -18.47
CA LEU A 23 4.97 3.23 -17.27
C LEU A 23 4.27 1.90 -17.58
N SER A 24 3.75 1.71 -18.79
CA SER A 24 2.96 0.53 -19.16
C SER A 24 3.78 -0.77 -19.34
N LYS A 25 5.12 -0.71 -19.35
CA LYS A 25 5.96 -1.91 -19.49
C LYS A 25 6.11 -2.63 -18.15
N SER A 26 5.62 -3.86 -18.08
CA SER A 26 5.61 -4.64 -16.83
C SER A 26 5.60 -6.15 -17.10
N CYS A 27 5.96 -6.91 -16.07
CA CYS A 27 5.75 -8.36 -16.02
C CYS A 27 4.26 -8.73 -15.78
N LEU A 28 3.43 -7.76 -15.41
CA LEU A 28 1.99 -7.93 -15.28
C LEU A 28 1.28 -7.73 -16.62
N PRO A 29 0.15 -8.43 -16.88
CA PRO A 29 -0.61 -8.26 -18.11
C PRO A 29 -1.09 -6.81 -18.31
N SER A 30 -0.97 -6.31 -19.53
CA SER A 30 -1.39 -4.94 -19.90
C SER A 30 -2.90 -4.78 -20.04
N LEU A 31 -3.63 -5.88 -20.24
CA LEU A 31 -5.09 -5.87 -20.40
C LEU A 31 -5.73 -6.95 -19.52
N PRO A 32 -6.97 -6.69 -19.03
CA PRO A 32 -7.78 -7.72 -18.40
C PRO A 32 -7.92 -8.96 -19.29
N GLY A 33 -7.81 -10.14 -18.67
CA GLY A 33 -7.95 -11.43 -19.36
C GLY A 33 -6.74 -11.90 -20.18
N LYS A 34 -5.67 -11.09 -20.30
CA LYS A 34 -4.42 -11.56 -20.92
C LYS A 34 -3.66 -12.53 -19.98
N PRO A 35 -2.99 -13.54 -20.54
CA PRO A 35 -2.29 -14.55 -19.74
C PRO A 35 -1.06 -13.96 -19.05
N TYR A 36 -0.73 -14.55 -17.91
CA TYR A 36 0.53 -14.36 -17.21
C TYR A 36 1.58 -15.30 -17.82
N LEU A 37 2.81 -14.81 -18.04
CA LEU A 37 3.75 -15.48 -18.96
C LEU A 37 5.02 -16.06 -18.30
N PHE A 38 5.38 -15.65 -17.07
CA PHE A 38 6.72 -15.99 -16.53
C PHE A 38 6.81 -17.33 -15.80
N PHE A 39 5.69 -17.96 -15.44
CA PHE A 39 5.67 -19.24 -14.71
C PHE A 39 4.96 -20.29 -15.56
N GLU A 40 5.72 -21.08 -16.31
CA GLU A 40 5.20 -22.17 -17.15
C GLU A 40 5.06 -23.46 -16.34
N LYS A 41 3.89 -24.10 -16.40
CA LYS A 41 3.57 -25.35 -15.69
C LYS A 41 3.94 -25.32 -14.20
N PRO A 42 3.46 -24.32 -13.43
CA PRO A 42 3.78 -24.16 -12.01
C PRO A 42 3.52 -25.40 -11.13
N LYS A 43 2.62 -26.31 -11.52
CA LYS A 43 2.37 -27.55 -10.75
C LYS A 43 3.61 -28.45 -10.57
N VAL A 44 4.56 -28.40 -11.51
CA VAL A 44 5.75 -29.26 -11.51
C VAL A 44 7.05 -28.52 -11.16
N MET A 45 6.97 -27.20 -10.94
CA MET A 45 8.15 -26.39 -10.60
C MET A 45 8.61 -26.70 -9.17
N SER A 46 9.92 -26.87 -9.00
CA SER A 46 10.50 -26.94 -7.65
C SER A 46 10.55 -25.55 -7.02
N GLU A 47 10.68 -25.48 -5.68
CA GLU A 47 10.88 -24.20 -4.99
C GLU A 47 12.10 -23.43 -5.52
N HIS A 48 13.15 -24.16 -5.92
CA HIS A 48 14.35 -23.58 -6.52
C HIS A 48 14.06 -22.93 -7.88
N ASP A 49 13.27 -23.59 -8.74
CA ASP A 49 12.91 -23.05 -10.06
C ASP A 49 12.05 -21.80 -9.93
N VAL A 50 11.15 -21.77 -8.93
CA VAL A 50 10.33 -20.60 -8.61
C VAL A 50 11.21 -19.42 -8.18
N ASP A 51 12.17 -19.65 -7.28
CA ASP A 51 13.12 -18.62 -6.82
C ASP A 51 14.02 -18.11 -7.96
N LEU A 52 14.52 -19.01 -8.81
CA LEU A 52 15.32 -18.64 -9.98
C LEU A 52 14.52 -17.78 -10.96
N THR A 53 13.27 -18.17 -11.24
CA THR A 53 12.36 -17.40 -12.10
C THR A 53 12.10 -16.02 -11.51
N ALA A 54 11.85 -15.94 -10.20
CA ALA A 54 11.66 -14.67 -9.51
C ALA A 54 12.87 -13.74 -9.64
N LYS A 55 14.08 -14.25 -9.43
CA LYS A 55 15.32 -13.46 -9.60
C LYS A 55 15.51 -12.97 -11.03
N THR A 56 15.18 -13.79 -12.02
CA THR A 56 15.21 -13.41 -13.44
C THR A 56 14.20 -12.31 -13.79
N MET A 57 13.03 -12.28 -13.12
CA MET A 57 12.06 -11.18 -13.26
C MET A 57 12.54 -9.90 -12.58
N TRP A 58 13.09 -9.98 -11.37
CA TRP A 58 13.46 -8.81 -10.58
C TRP A 58 14.59 -7.97 -11.18
N GLN A 59 15.58 -8.59 -11.85
CA GLN A 59 16.72 -7.86 -12.41
C GLN A 59 16.29 -6.83 -13.49
N PRO A 60 15.58 -7.22 -14.57
CA PRO A 60 15.08 -6.24 -15.55
C PRO A 60 14.10 -5.23 -14.94
N MET A 61 13.22 -5.67 -14.04
CA MET A 61 12.28 -4.77 -13.35
C MET A 61 13.02 -3.66 -12.61
N ARG A 62 14.06 -4.01 -11.85
CA ARG A 62 14.88 -3.05 -11.12
C ARG A 62 15.59 -2.06 -12.03
N THR A 63 16.26 -2.55 -13.09
CA THR A 63 16.95 -1.67 -14.05
C THR A 63 15.97 -0.72 -14.72
N TYR A 64 14.81 -1.23 -15.13
CA TYR A 64 13.78 -0.40 -15.76
C TYR A 64 13.23 0.66 -14.80
N GLN A 65 12.94 0.26 -13.57
CA GLN A 65 12.42 1.15 -12.54
C GLN A 65 13.42 2.23 -12.14
N GLN A 66 14.71 1.91 -12.07
CA GLN A 66 15.77 2.88 -11.79
C GLN A 66 15.78 3.97 -12.87
N ASN A 67 15.78 3.58 -14.15
CA ASN A 67 15.76 4.53 -15.27
C ASN A 67 14.51 5.41 -15.27
N LEU A 68 13.34 4.84 -14.99
CA LEU A 68 12.09 5.61 -14.84
C LEU A 68 12.17 6.60 -13.68
N SER A 69 12.69 6.17 -12.53
CA SER A 69 12.81 7.01 -11.35
C SER A 69 13.79 8.17 -11.58
N ASP A 70 14.92 7.92 -12.26
CA ASP A 70 15.89 8.95 -12.63
C ASP A 70 15.30 9.98 -13.61
N LEU A 71 14.50 9.52 -14.58
CA LEU A 71 13.80 10.38 -15.52
C LEU A 71 12.79 11.29 -14.80
N PHE A 72 11.93 10.73 -13.95
CA PHE A 72 10.95 11.50 -13.21
C PHE A 72 11.62 12.44 -12.19
N LEU A 73 12.73 12.01 -11.58
CA LEU A 73 13.55 12.88 -10.73
C LEU A 73 14.09 14.08 -11.51
N ALA A 74 14.49 13.90 -12.77
CA ALA A 74 14.91 15.01 -13.63
C ALA A 74 13.76 15.98 -13.94
N PHE A 75 12.55 15.46 -14.18
CA PHE A 75 11.36 16.30 -14.39
C PHE A 75 11.03 17.13 -13.15
N VAL A 76 10.97 16.53 -11.96
CA VAL A 76 10.62 17.28 -10.73
C VAL A 76 11.70 18.26 -10.30
N LYS A 77 12.96 18.05 -10.70
CA LYS A 77 14.06 19.01 -10.46
C LYS A 77 14.04 20.19 -11.44
N ASN A 78 13.44 20.03 -12.61
CA ASN A 78 13.35 21.09 -13.60
C ASN A 78 12.13 21.97 -13.33
N GLY A 79 12.37 23.23 -12.94
CA GLY A 79 11.33 24.19 -12.60
C GLY A 79 10.30 24.45 -13.71
N ASP A 80 10.70 24.34 -14.98
CA ASP A 80 9.84 24.62 -16.13
C ASP A 80 8.77 23.54 -16.36
N VAL A 81 9.03 22.30 -15.93
CA VAL A 81 8.14 21.14 -16.16
C VAL A 81 7.63 20.51 -14.87
N ARG A 82 8.18 20.87 -13.71
CA ARG A 82 7.82 20.31 -12.39
C ARG A 82 6.32 20.40 -12.12
N ASN A 83 5.71 21.55 -12.40
CA ASN A 83 4.29 21.76 -12.16
C ASN A 83 3.44 20.84 -13.06
N ASP A 84 3.80 20.75 -14.35
CA ASP A 84 3.08 19.94 -15.32
C ASP A 84 3.17 18.45 -15.00
N ILE A 85 4.34 17.94 -14.59
CA ILE A 85 4.47 16.53 -14.22
C ILE A 85 3.73 16.21 -12.92
N LEU A 86 3.75 17.10 -11.92
CA LEU A 86 2.98 16.90 -10.68
C LEU A 86 1.48 16.92 -10.97
N LYS A 87 1.02 17.83 -11.82
CA LYS A 87 -0.36 17.89 -12.31
C LYS A 87 -0.75 16.59 -13.00
N TRP A 88 0.08 16.12 -13.93
CA TRP A 88 -0.16 14.87 -14.65
C TRP A 88 -0.25 13.66 -13.72
N ILE A 89 0.65 13.55 -12.72
CA ILE A 89 0.59 12.50 -11.70
C ILE A 89 -0.70 12.60 -10.88
N GLY A 90 -1.03 13.80 -10.40
CA GLY A 90 -2.22 14.06 -9.59
C GLY A 90 -3.51 13.69 -10.33
N ASP A 91 -3.67 14.19 -11.55
CA ASP A 91 -4.83 13.90 -12.41
C ASP A 91 -4.88 12.39 -12.75
N CYS A 92 -3.73 11.75 -13.04
CA CYS A 92 -3.66 10.30 -13.29
C CYS A 92 -4.15 9.47 -12.09
N LEU A 93 -3.72 9.82 -10.88
CA LEU A 93 -4.12 9.11 -9.66
C LEU A 93 -5.60 9.32 -9.34
N VAL A 94 -6.13 10.53 -9.57
CA VAL A 94 -7.56 10.83 -9.37
C VAL A 94 -8.43 10.00 -10.31
N GLU A 95 -8.11 10.00 -11.61
CA GLU A 95 -8.87 9.27 -12.63
C GLU A 95 -8.79 7.74 -12.47
N ASN A 96 -7.71 7.23 -11.86
CA ASN A 96 -7.52 5.80 -11.61
C ASN A 96 -7.84 5.35 -10.18
N ARG A 97 -8.29 6.26 -9.31
CA ARG A 97 -8.67 5.95 -7.91
C ARG A 97 -9.74 4.86 -7.81
N GLY A 98 -10.66 4.83 -8.78
CA GLY A 98 -11.76 3.86 -8.85
C GLY A 98 -11.31 2.41 -9.03
N LYS A 99 -10.07 2.17 -9.52
CA LYS A 99 -9.53 0.83 -9.74
C LYS A 99 -9.50 -0.02 -8.47
N ASN A 100 -9.41 0.60 -7.29
CA ASN A 100 -9.49 -0.10 -6.01
C ASN A 100 -10.84 -0.75 -5.72
N LYS A 101 -11.90 -0.21 -6.33
CA LYS A 101 -13.29 -0.67 -6.19
C LYS A 101 -13.76 -1.43 -7.43
N GLU A 102 -12.86 -1.76 -8.36
CA GLU A 102 -13.20 -2.48 -9.61
C GLU A 102 -13.90 -3.81 -9.33
N TRP A 103 -13.55 -4.49 -8.24
CA TRP A 103 -14.15 -5.78 -7.86
C TRP A 103 -15.66 -5.72 -7.56
N SER A 104 -16.17 -4.55 -7.13
CA SER A 104 -17.61 -4.37 -6.88
C SER A 104 -18.41 -4.05 -8.15
N SER A 105 -17.75 -3.85 -9.30
CA SER A 105 -18.44 -3.62 -10.56
C SER A 105 -18.92 -4.94 -11.16
N HIS A 106 -20.22 -5.04 -11.45
CA HIS A 106 -20.81 -6.17 -12.15
C HIS A 106 -20.44 -6.21 -13.66
N SER A 107 -19.72 -5.20 -14.17
CA SER A 107 -19.35 -5.10 -15.58
C SER A 107 -17.85 -5.32 -15.80
N LEU A 108 -17.53 -6.36 -16.57
CA LEU A 108 -16.15 -6.64 -17.03
C LEU A 108 -15.55 -5.48 -17.84
N LEU A 109 -16.39 -4.59 -18.41
CA LEU A 109 -15.94 -3.42 -19.16
C LEU A 109 -15.29 -2.37 -18.27
N THR A 110 -15.62 -2.33 -16.97
CA THR A 110 -15.02 -1.38 -16.01
C THR A 110 -13.52 -1.58 -15.88
N ALA A 111 -13.03 -2.81 -16.03
CA ALA A 111 -11.60 -3.13 -15.99
C ALA A 111 -10.80 -2.47 -17.13
N TYR A 112 -11.45 -2.12 -18.24
CA TYR A 112 -10.84 -1.48 -19.40
C TYR A 112 -10.87 0.05 -19.34
N VAL A 113 -11.45 0.65 -18.29
CA VAL A 113 -11.52 2.11 -18.13
C VAL A 113 -10.31 2.65 -17.37
N PHE A 114 -9.58 1.79 -16.65
CA PHE A 114 -8.39 2.14 -15.88
C PHE A 114 -7.11 1.70 -16.59
N VAL A 115 -5.99 2.34 -16.23
CA VAL A 115 -4.66 1.87 -16.61
C VAL A 115 -4.37 0.48 -16.05
N SER A 116 -3.39 -0.21 -16.63
CA SER A 116 -2.95 -1.54 -16.22
C SER A 116 -2.32 -1.58 -14.82
N ASP A 117 -2.27 -2.79 -14.25
CA ASP A 117 -1.68 -3.03 -12.94
C ASP A 117 -0.17 -2.71 -12.94
N GLY A 118 0.50 -3.02 -14.06
CA GLY A 118 1.91 -2.71 -14.28
C GLY A 118 2.21 -1.22 -14.32
N PHE A 119 1.34 -0.44 -14.97
CA PHE A 119 1.44 1.01 -15.01
C PHE A 119 1.46 1.62 -13.60
N LEU A 120 0.47 1.26 -12.77
CA LEU A 120 0.36 1.86 -11.43
C LEU A 120 1.47 1.39 -10.50
N LEU A 121 1.97 0.17 -10.68
CA LEU A 121 3.11 -0.32 -9.92
C LEU A 121 4.38 0.49 -10.22
N ASN A 122 4.68 0.75 -11.50
CA ASN A 122 5.83 1.57 -11.90
C ASN A 122 5.68 3.01 -11.38
N LEU A 123 4.48 3.58 -11.49
CA LEU A 123 4.19 4.91 -10.92
C LEU A 123 4.39 4.94 -9.40
N ASN A 124 3.93 3.90 -8.70
CA ASN A 124 4.10 3.79 -7.26
C ASN A 124 5.59 3.75 -6.87
N LEU A 125 6.39 2.93 -7.54
CA LEU A 125 7.82 2.86 -7.28
C LEU A 125 8.55 4.19 -7.58
N ILE A 126 8.11 4.97 -8.58
CA ILE A 126 8.64 6.32 -8.83
C ILE A 126 8.35 7.22 -7.63
N LEU A 127 7.09 7.25 -7.18
CA LEU A 127 6.65 8.09 -6.06
C LEU A 127 7.33 7.70 -4.75
N LEU A 128 7.50 6.40 -4.51
CA LEU A 128 8.23 5.88 -3.37
C LEU A 128 9.72 6.30 -3.41
N ASN A 129 10.37 6.28 -4.58
CA ASN A 129 11.74 6.79 -4.74
C ASN A 129 11.83 8.31 -4.48
N LEU A 130 10.86 9.08 -4.96
CA LEU A 130 10.76 10.51 -4.67
C LEU A 130 10.49 10.78 -3.18
N ALA A 131 9.81 9.86 -2.49
CA ALA A 131 9.52 9.95 -1.06
C ALA A 131 10.72 9.57 -0.18
N ARG A 132 11.54 8.61 -0.63
CA ARG A 132 12.65 8.04 0.14
C ARG A 132 13.54 9.06 0.88
N PRO A 133 13.91 10.23 0.31
CA PRO A 133 14.76 11.22 0.99
C PRO A 133 14.20 11.82 2.28
N PHE A 134 12.89 11.71 2.54
CA PHE A 134 12.26 12.17 3.78
C PHE A 134 11.64 11.05 4.63
N CYS A 135 11.64 9.81 4.12
CA CYS A 135 11.08 8.63 4.78
C CYS A 135 12.07 7.99 5.74
N GLU A 136 12.51 8.76 6.74
CA GLU A 136 13.27 8.24 7.89
C GLU A 136 12.41 8.50 9.14
N PRO A 137 12.15 7.47 9.98
CA PRO A 137 11.40 7.65 11.22
C PRO A 137 11.98 8.78 12.08
N TYR A 138 11.09 9.57 12.68
CA TYR A 138 11.46 10.72 13.52
C TYR A 138 12.26 11.84 12.82
N SER A 139 12.40 11.82 11.49
CA SER A 139 13.04 12.90 10.75
C SER A 139 12.27 14.21 10.89
N SER A 140 12.98 15.32 11.10
CA SER A 140 12.38 16.67 11.06
C SER A 140 11.79 17.02 9.68
N LYS A 141 12.17 16.30 8.61
CA LYS A 141 11.58 16.48 7.27
C LYS A 141 10.09 16.13 7.25
N LEU A 142 9.65 15.20 8.10
CA LEU A 142 8.25 14.80 8.19
C LEU A 142 7.36 15.91 8.76
N LEU A 143 7.91 16.87 9.50
CA LEU A 143 7.19 18.08 9.94
C LEU A 143 6.79 18.99 8.77
N LYS A 144 7.39 18.81 7.59
CA LYS A 144 7.02 19.54 6.36
C LYS A 144 5.78 18.98 5.67
N ILE A 145 5.26 17.82 6.13
CA ILE A 145 4.00 17.26 5.63
C ILE A 145 2.87 18.05 6.27
N ASN A 146 2.07 18.74 5.46
CA ASN A 146 0.97 19.56 5.94
C ASN A 146 -0.39 18.85 5.74
N PRO A 147 -1.08 18.41 6.81
CA PRO A 147 -2.40 17.78 6.74
C PRO A 147 -3.47 18.64 6.05
N ILE A 148 -3.35 19.96 6.07
CA ILE A 148 -4.30 20.89 5.44
C ILE A 148 -4.38 20.68 3.92
N TYR A 149 -3.34 20.09 3.30
CA TYR A 149 -3.35 19.71 1.89
C TYR A 149 -4.59 18.90 1.49
N VAL A 150 -5.02 17.96 2.35
CA VAL A 150 -6.13 17.05 2.07
C VAL A 150 -7.45 17.78 1.86
N ILE A 151 -7.69 18.84 2.62
CA ILE A 151 -8.94 19.63 2.58
C ILE A 151 -8.84 20.86 1.67
N SER A 152 -7.66 21.13 1.12
CA SER A 152 -7.43 22.31 0.28
C SER A 152 -7.87 22.07 -1.15
N GLN A 153 -8.58 23.05 -1.73
CA GLN A 153 -9.13 22.98 -3.08
C GLN A 153 -8.61 24.14 -3.95
N ASN A 154 -7.31 24.40 -3.88
CA ASN A 154 -6.67 25.49 -4.61
C ASN A 154 -5.81 24.96 -5.78
N GLU A 155 -5.37 25.86 -6.66
CA GLU A 155 -4.59 25.50 -7.85
C GLU A 155 -3.20 24.91 -7.56
N ASN A 156 -2.66 25.13 -6.36
CA ASN A 156 -1.39 24.59 -5.88
C ASN A 156 -1.52 23.18 -5.29
N VAL A 157 -2.70 22.56 -5.37
CA VAL A 157 -2.94 21.16 -4.98
C VAL A 157 -3.05 20.32 -6.24
N HIS A 158 -2.01 19.55 -6.56
CA HIS A 158 -2.03 18.68 -7.74
C HIS A 158 -2.86 17.41 -7.51
N LEU A 159 -2.78 16.82 -6.30
CA LEU A 159 -3.60 15.65 -5.96
C LEU A 159 -4.95 16.09 -5.38
N LYS A 160 -5.94 16.20 -6.26
CA LYS A 160 -7.29 16.67 -5.91
C LYS A 160 -8.11 15.58 -5.20
N ASP A 161 -9.27 16.02 -4.70
CA ASP A 161 -10.34 15.16 -4.19
C ASP A 161 -10.04 14.32 -2.94
N LEU A 162 -8.90 14.53 -2.28
CA LEU A 162 -8.58 13.83 -1.01
C LEU A 162 -9.59 14.14 0.11
N TYR A 163 -10.23 15.31 0.09
CA TYR A 163 -11.30 15.65 1.03
C TYR A 163 -12.52 14.71 0.94
N LYS A 164 -12.69 14.00 -0.18
CA LYS A 164 -13.79 13.01 -0.34
C LYS A 164 -13.49 11.70 0.39
N ASP A 165 -12.23 11.43 0.73
CA ASP A 165 -11.87 10.23 1.49
C ASP A 165 -12.31 10.37 2.96
N THR A 166 -12.74 9.24 3.53
CA THR A 166 -13.13 9.17 4.94
C THR A 166 -11.93 9.52 5.82
N PRO A 167 -12.04 10.52 6.71
CA PRO A 167 -10.97 10.87 7.63
C PRO A 167 -10.92 9.95 8.85
N ILE A 168 -9.74 9.82 9.47
CA ILE A 168 -9.48 8.98 10.65
C ILE A 168 -10.38 9.37 11.84
N ILE A 169 -10.66 10.67 12.01
CA ILE A 169 -11.64 11.21 12.96
C ILE A 169 -12.60 12.19 12.27
N VAL A 170 -13.72 12.51 12.91
CA VAL A 170 -14.73 13.42 12.37
C VAL A 170 -14.16 14.82 12.16
N ARG A 171 -14.53 15.46 11.05
CA ARG A 171 -14.23 16.87 10.79
C ARG A 171 -15.26 17.74 11.49
N ASP A 172 -14.81 18.75 12.20
CA ASP A 172 -15.70 19.84 12.64
C ASP A 172 -16.16 20.61 11.39
N GLU A 173 -17.48 20.68 11.19
CA GLU A 173 -18.11 21.25 9.97
C GLU A 173 -17.79 22.73 9.75
N GLU A 174 -17.29 23.44 10.77
CA GLU A 174 -17.43 24.90 10.84
C GLU A 174 -16.39 25.77 10.12
N ASN A 175 -15.29 25.31 9.48
CA ASN A 175 -14.28 26.29 9.01
C ASN A 175 -13.25 25.87 7.93
N THR A 176 -13.55 24.95 7.02
CA THR A 176 -12.51 24.39 6.12
C THR A 176 -12.42 24.99 4.71
N SER A 177 -13.41 25.76 4.24
CA SER A 177 -13.49 26.24 2.85
C SER A 177 -12.81 27.59 2.58
N GLU A 178 -12.85 28.55 3.51
CA GLU A 178 -12.51 29.95 3.18
C GLU A 178 -11.02 30.34 3.39
N LYS A 179 -10.26 29.59 4.18
CA LYS A 179 -8.86 29.96 4.54
C LYS A 179 -7.76 29.37 3.65
N ASN A 180 -8.12 28.53 2.68
CA ASN A 180 -7.15 27.63 2.03
C ASN A 180 -6.84 27.96 0.57
N ASN A 181 -7.40 29.03 -0.02
CA ASN A 181 -7.28 29.28 -1.46
C ASN A 181 -5.90 29.77 -1.93
N THR A 182 -5.04 30.27 -1.04
CA THR A 182 -3.72 30.84 -1.40
C THR A 182 -2.53 30.06 -0.83
N ILE A 183 -2.77 28.93 -0.15
CA ILE A 183 -1.71 28.16 0.51
C ILE A 183 -0.94 27.37 -0.55
N THR A 184 0.39 27.54 -0.56
CA THR A 184 1.32 26.70 -1.32
C THR A 184 1.84 25.56 -0.45
N PHE A 185 2.00 24.38 -1.03
CA PHE A 185 2.45 23.21 -0.30
C PHE A 185 3.88 22.83 -0.63
N ASN A 186 4.56 22.21 0.34
CA ASN A 186 5.89 21.68 0.13
C ASN A 186 5.81 20.45 -0.79
N PHE A 187 6.80 20.25 -1.67
CA PHE A 187 6.93 19.04 -2.47
C PHE A 187 6.82 17.75 -1.65
N ILE A 188 7.36 17.73 -0.43
CA ILE A 188 7.25 16.59 0.49
C ILE A 188 5.79 16.26 0.81
N THR A 189 4.94 17.27 1.01
CA THR A 189 3.51 17.06 1.27
C THR A 189 2.84 16.38 0.08
N GLU A 190 3.08 16.88 -1.14
CA GLU A 190 2.47 16.31 -2.35
C GLU A 190 2.90 14.88 -2.59
N ILE A 191 4.21 14.62 -2.56
CA ILE A 191 4.75 13.28 -2.78
C ILE A 191 4.30 12.30 -1.68
N PHE A 192 4.18 12.74 -0.43
CA PHE A 192 3.70 11.89 0.65
C PHE A 192 2.28 11.37 0.37
N PHE A 193 1.33 12.26 0.07
CA PHE A 193 -0.06 11.86 -0.20
C PHE A 193 -0.19 11.12 -1.55
N MET A 194 0.55 11.53 -2.59
CA MET A 194 0.58 10.81 -3.86
C MET A 194 1.13 9.39 -3.72
N SER A 195 2.18 9.19 -2.93
CA SER A 195 2.77 7.85 -2.70
C SER A 195 1.79 6.92 -2.00
N HIS A 196 1.10 7.39 -0.96
CA HIS A 196 0.08 6.59 -0.29
C HIS A 196 -1.11 6.27 -1.20
N LEU A 197 -1.65 7.25 -1.94
CA LEU A 197 -2.77 6.98 -2.84
C LEU A 197 -2.36 6.02 -3.97
N SER A 198 -1.17 6.22 -4.52
CA SER A 198 -0.61 5.33 -5.53
C SER A 198 -0.43 3.91 -5.00
N TYR A 199 0.03 3.74 -3.76
CA TYR A 199 0.15 2.43 -3.11
C TYR A 199 -1.21 1.74 -3.01
N SER A 200 -2.23 2.46 -2.53
CA SER A 200 -3.59 1.93 -2.45
C SER A 200 -4.07 1.43 -3.81
N CYS A 201 -3.88 2.22 -4.88
CA CYS A 201 -4.34 1.91 -6.23
C CYS A 201 -3.56 0.78 -6.93
N SER A 202 -2.32 0.53 -6.51
CA SER A 202 -1.39 -0.42 -7.12
C SER A 202 -1.22 -1.69 -6.26
N VAL A 203 -0.32 -1.62 -5.28
CA VAL A 203 0.17 -2.72 -4.44
C VAL A 203 -0.95 -3.30 -3.59
N GLN A 204 -1.69 -2.47 -2.86
CA GLN A 204 -2.78 -2.92 -1.98
C GLN A 204 -3.86 -3.67 -2.78
N ARG A 205 -4.17 -3.21 -3.99
CA ARG A 205 -5.10 -3.88 -4.90
C ARG A 205 -4.54 -5.22 -5.40
N LEU A 206 -3.25 -5.29 -5.72
CA LEU A 206 -2.57 -6.52 -6.10
C LEU A 206 -2.53 -7.53 -4.95
N HIS A 207 -2.38 -7.08 -3.69
CA HIS A 207 -2.54 -7.94 -2.51
C HIS A 207 -3.93 -8.57 -2.47
N ARG A 208 -5.00 -7.77 -2.60
CA ARG A 208 -6.38 -8.29 -2.66
C ARG A 208 -6.58 -9.28 -3.82
N LYS A 209 -6.04 -8.98 -5.00
CA LYS A 209 -6.10 -9.86 -6.17
C LYS A 209 -5.37 -11.19 -5.91
N LEU A 210 -4.20 -11.15 -5.27
CA LEU A 210 -3.44 -12.34 -4.91
C LEU A 210 -4.20 -13.23 -3.91
N LEU A 211 -4.77 -12.62 -2.88
CA LEU A 211 -5.60 -13.32 -1.89
C LEU A 211 -6.81 -14.00 -2.53
N LYS A 212 -7.50 -13.29 -3.43
CA LYS A 212 -8.65 -13.84 -4.12
C LYS A 212 -8.29 -15.01 -5.04
N ILE A 213 -7.20 -14.90 -5.79
CA ILE A 213 -6.70 -16.02 -6.61
C ILE A 213 -6.34 -17.22 -5.72
N ASN A 214 -5.77 -16.98 -4.53
CA ASN A 214 -5.44 -18.05 -3.59
C ASN A 214 -6.70 -18.79 -3.05
N GLU A 215 -7.78 -18.05 -2.79
CA GLU A 215 -9.08 -18.62 -2.41
C GLU A 215 -9.71 -19.42 -3.55
N GLU A 216 -9.73 -18.85 -4.76
CA GLU A 216 -10.24 -19.52 -5.97
C GLU A 216 -9.45 -20.79 -6.28
N LEU A 217 -8.11 -20.76 -6.15
CA LEU A 217 -7.26 -21.92 -6.33
C LEU A 217 -7.60 -23.04 -5.37
N SER A 218 -7.89 -22.71 -4.11
CA SER A 218 -8.29 -23.69 -3.10
C SER A 218 -9.63 -24.33 -3.49
N GLN A 219 -10.59 -23.54 -3.97
CA GLN A 219 -11.89 -24.04 -4.46
C GLN A 219 -11.74 -24.95 -5.69
N VAL A 220 -10.94 -24.53 -6.67
CA VAL A 220 -10.66 -25.31 -7.88
C VAL A 220 -9.96 -26.62 -7.52
N GLN A 221 -9.01 -26.60 -6.58
CA GLN A 221 -8.31 -27.79 -6.10
C GLN A 221 -9.26 -28.80 -5.44
N HIS A 222 -10.22 -28.33 -4.63
CA HIS A 222 -11.25 -29.19 -4.05
C HIS A 222 -12.16 -29.78 -5.14
N ALA A 223 -12.66 -28.96 -6.06
CA ALA A 223 -13.49 -29.41 -7.18
C ALA A 223 -12.77 -30.43 -8.08
N TYR A 224 -11.48 -30.22 -8.36
CA TYR A 224 -10.64 -31.15 -9.12
C TYR A 224 -10.54 -32.51 -8.43
N ASN A 225 -10.29 -32.52 -7.12
CA ASN A 225 -10.18 -33.75 -6.34
C ASN A 225 -11.49 -34.54 -6.33
N ASP A 226 -12.63 -33.86 -6.20
CA ASP A 226 -13.95 -34.49 -6.20
C ASP A 226 -14.33 -35.02 -7.59
N ALA A 227 -14.12 -34.22 -8.64
CA ALA A 227 -14.38 -34.64 -10.02
C ALA A 227 -13.52 -35.83 -10.44
N THR A 228 -12.25 -35.85 -10.04
CA THR A 228 -11.32 -36.96 -10.31
C THR A 228 -11.78 -38.25 -9.63
N ARG A 229 -12.33 -38.16 -8.40
CA ARG A 229 -12.86 -39.31 -7.65
C ARG A 229 -14.13 -39.88 -8.29
N LEU A 230 -14.99 -39.03 -8.85
CA LEU A 230 -16.28 -39.44 -9.39
C LEU A 230 -16.22 -39.90 -10.86
N ASN A 231 -15.50 -39.16 -11.71
CA ASN A 231 -15.54 -39.34 -13.16
C ASN A 231 -14.23 -39.92 -13.75
N GLY A 232 -13.18 -40.02 -12.93
CA GLY A 232 -11.85 -40.46 -13.37
C GLY A 232 -11.06 -39.35 -14.09
N VAL A 233 -9.74 -39.56 -14.21
CA VAL A 233 -8.77 -38.54 -14.67
C VAL A 233 -8.99 -38.09 -16.12
N ASN A 234 -9.61 -38.92 -16.96
CA ASN A 234 -9.79 -38.64 -18.39
C ASN A 234 -11.08 -37.87 -18.73
N ASP A 235 -11.87 -37.47 -17.72
CA ASP A 235 -13.08 -36.69 -17.93
C ASP A 235 -12.75 -35.26 -18.41
N GLU A 236 -13.53 -34.74 -19.36
CA GLU A 236 -13.32 -33.40 -19.93
C GLU A 236 -13.42 -32.31 -18.84
N ASN A 237 -14.26 -32.48 -17.82
CA ASN A 237 -14.34 -31.52 -16.72
C ASN A 237 -13.10 -31.55 -15.84
N VAL A 238 -12.49 -32.72 -15.64
CA VAL A 238 -11.23 -32.84 -14.89
C VAL A 238 -10.10 -32.11 -15.62
N GLN A 239 -10.01 -32.25 -16.95
CA GLN A 239 -9.05 -31.50 -17.77
C GLN A 239 -9.28 -29.98 -17.71
N ARG A 240 -10.55 -29.52 -17.78
CA ARG A 240 -10.87 -28.09 -17.63
C ARG A 240 -10.49 -27.53 -16.26
N LEU A 241 -10.70 -28.30 -15.19
CA LEU A 241 -10.30 -27.92 -13.82
C LEU A 241 -8.78 -27.89 -13.67
N GLU A 242 -8.07 -28.82 -14.30
CA GLU A 242 -6.61 -28.83 -14.35
C GLU A 242 -6.05 -27.58 -15.06
N ASP A 243 -6.60 -27.23 -16.23
CA ASP A 243 -6.23 -26.01 -16.97
C ASP A 243 -6.51 -24.73 -16.16
N ALA A 244 -7.65 -24.69 -15.45
CA ALA A 244 -8.00 -23.57 -14.58
C ALA A 244 -7.01 -23.43 -13.41
N MET A 245 -6.60 -24.56 -12.83
CA MET A 245 -5.61 -24.60 -11.75
C MET A 245 -4.23 -24.15 -12.21
N GLU A 246 -3.75 -24.61 -13.37
CA GLU A 246 -2.49 -24.15 -13.97
C GLU A 246 -2.50 -22.63 -14.21
N LYS A 247 -3.55 -22.10 -14.85
CA LYS A 247 -3.70 -20.65 -15.07
C LYS A 247 -3.73 -19.86 -13.76
N GLY A 248 -4.46 -20.36 -12.76
CA GLY A 248 -4.54 -19.74 -11.44
C GLY A 248 -3.18 -19.71 -10.73
N LEU A 249 -2.43 -20.82 -10.76
CA LEU A 249 -1.10 -20.91 -10.16
C LEU A 249 -0.10 -19.99 -10.87
N THR A 250 -0.13 -19.92 -12.20
CA THR A 250 0.74 -19.02 -12.96
C THR A 250 0.45 -17.56 -12.62
N ALA A 251 -0.83 -17.19 -12.47
CA ALA A 251 -1.22 -15.85 -12.03
C ALA A 251 -0.76 -15.57 -10.58
N PHE A 252 -0.98 -16.52 -9.68
CA PHE A 252 -0.58 -16.43 -8.28
C PHE A 252 0.93 -16.22 -8.13
N LEU A 253 1.76 -17.05 -8.76
CA LEU A 253 3.21 -16.94 -8.69
C LEU A 253 3.72 -15.64 -9.33
N ASN A 254 3.17 -15.22 -10.47
CA ASN A 254 3.56 -13.95 -11.09
C ASN A 254 3.29 -12.75 -10.18
N ILE A 255 2.07 -12.64 -9.67
CA ILE A 255 1.69 -11.52 -8.79
C ILE A 255 2.50 -11.58 -7.49
N LYS A 256 2.64 -12.77 -6.88
CA LYS A 256 3.44 -12.96 -5.67
C LYS A 256 4.89 -12.53 -5.87
N THR A 257 5.50 -12.90 -7.00
CA THR A 257 6.87 -12.52 -7.34
C THR A 257 7.03 -11.01 -7.50
N VAL A 258 6.11 -10.36 -8.23
CA VAL A 258 6.15 -8.91 -8.44
C VAL A 258 6.01 -8.15 -7.11
N LEU A 259 5.11 -8.60 -6.23
CA LEU A 259 4.91 -8.01 -4.90
C LEU A 259 6.06 -8.28 -3.93
N ASN A 260 6.87 -9.31 -4.20
CA ASN A 260 8.04 -9.66 -3.39
C ASN A 260 9.36 -9.09 -3.95
N GLU A 261 9.30 -8.16 -4.91
CA GLU A 261 10.51 -7.50 -5.37
C GLU A 261 11.15 -6.70 -4.21
N PRO A 262 12.45 -6.91 -3.91
CA PRO A 262 13.06 -6.33 -2.72
C PRO A 262 13.04 -4.80 -2.64
N CYS A 263 13.22 -4.08 -3.76
CA CYS A 263 13.21 -2.62 -3.78
C CYS A 263 11.81 -2.06 -3.49
N LEU A 264 10.75 -2.69 -4.01
CA LEU A 264 9.37 -2.35 -3.67
C LEU A 264 9.13 -2.44 -2.16
N LEU A 265 9.54 -3.56 -1.55
CA LEU A 265 9.34 -3.79 -0.12
C LEU A 265 10.19 -2.83 0.74
N GLU A 266 11.45 -2.58 0.38
CA GLU A 266 12.32 -1.64 1.07
C GLU A 266 11.74 -0.22 1.07
N LEU A 267 11.33 0.26 -0.11
CA LEU A 267 10.78 1.60 -0.26
C LEU A 267 9.40 1.76 0.41
N SER A 268 8.56 0.73 0.33
CA SER A 268 7.27 0.68 1.04
C SER A 268 7.48 0.74 2.55
N ASN A 269 8.43 -0.06 3.07
CA ASN A 269 8.78 -0.04 4.49
C ASN A 269 9.27 1.34 4.95
N ALA A 270 10.10 2.01 4.16
CA ALA A 270 10.57 3.35 4.47
C ALA A 270 9.39 4.33 4.57
N LEU A 271 8.48 4.35 3.59
CA LEU A 271 7.28 5.20 3.63
C LEU A 271 6.42 4.91 4.86
N PHE A 272 6.14 3.64 5.15
CA PHE A 272 5.22 3.26 6.22
C PHE A 272 5.81 3.48 7.61
N THR A 273 7.07 3.17 7.86
CA THR A 273 7.72 3.45 9.15
C THR A 273 7.79 4.95 9.44
N ALA A 274 8.09 5.76 8.41
CA ALA A 274 8.02 7.22 8.51
C ALA A 274 6.59 7.70 8.79
N SER A 275 5.60 7.14 8.09
CA SER A 275 4.18 7.45 8.28
C SER A 275 3.70 7.09 9.69
N CYS A 276 4.14 5.94 10.23
CA CYS A 276 3.87 5.55 11.61
C CYS A 276 4.37 6.62 12.58
N SER A 277 5.65 7.01 12.48
CA SER A 277 6.23 8.03 13.36
C SER A 277 5.52 9.39 13.24
N TRP A 278 5.11 9.77 12.03
CA TRP A 278 4.38 11.02 11.77
C TRP A 278 2.95 11.00 12.32
N LEU A 279 2.19 9.93 12.11
CA LEU A 279 0.82 9.77 12.62
C LEU A 279 0.80 9.71 14.15
N VAL A 280 1.71 8.94 14.73
CA VAL A 280 1.91 8.85 16.19
C VAL A 280 2.24 10.22 16.77
N HIS A 281 3.11 10.98 16.10
CA HIS A 281 3.43 12.34 16.50
C HIS A 281 2.20 13.25 16.46
N LEU A 282 1.46 13.28 15.35
CA LEU A 282 0.23 14.06 15.23
C LEU A 282 -0.79 13.71 16.31
N ALA A 283 -0.94 12.43 16.65
CA ALA A 283 -1.83 11.95 17.70
C ALA A 283 -1.40 12.34 19.13
N SER A 284 -0.12 12.60 19.33
CA SER A 284 0.45 13.02 20.62
C SER A 284 0.37 14.53 20.85
N LEU A 285 0.38 15.33 19.79
CA LEU A 285 0.33 16.78 19.86
C LEU A 285 -0.97 17.26 20.52
N SER A 286 -0.86 18.25 21.40
CA SER A 286 -2.03 19.01 21.85
C SER A 286 -2.23 20.20 20.92
N ASP A 287 -3.49 20.64 20.74
CA ASP A 287 -3.84 21.78 19.88
C ASP A 287 -3.17 23.11 20.30
N GLN A 288 -2.55 23.17 21.48
CA GLN A 288 -1.88 24.37 22.01
C GLN A 288 -0.38 24.43 21.73
N VAL A 289 0.22 23.38 21.16
CA VAL A 289 1.66 23.36 20.86
C VAL A 289 1.90 23.96 19.48
N GLU A 290 2.38 25.21 19.47
CA GLU A 290 2.91 25.85 18.27
C GLU A 290 4.43 25.61 18.17
N ASN A 291 4.95 25.46 16.94
CA ASN A 291 6.38 25.35 16.61
C ASN A 291 7.10 24.10 17.17
N VAL A 292 6.71 22.93 16.68
CA VAL A 292 7.45 21.68 16.91
C VAL A 292 8.68 21.64 16.01
N GLU A 293 9.86 21.51 16.61
CA GLU A 293 11.14 21.42 15.86
C GLU A 293 11.56 19.97 15.56
N THR A 294 11.05 19.00 16.33
CA THR A 294 11.45 17.58 16.21
C THR A 294 10.25 16.65 16.39
N ILE A 295 10.27 15.52 15.67
CA ILE A 295 9.32 14.43 15.92
C ILE A 295 9.79 13.67 17.15
N GLN A 296 8.94 13.63 18.18
CA GLN A 296 9.26 12.99 19.45
C GLN A 296 8.71 11.55 19.51
N MET A 297 9.50 10.66 20.10
CA MET A 297 9.04 9.33 20.49
C MET A 297 8.06 9.45 21.66
N ILE A 298 6.95 8.69 21.59
CA ILE A 298 6.04 8.57 22.73
C ILE A 298 6.72 7.79 23.85
N LYS A 299 6.62 8.34 25.07
CA LYS A 299 7.21 7.75 26.27
C LYS A 299 6.19 7.11 27.22
N GLN A 300 4.90 7.39 27.07
CA GLN A 300 3.86 6.81 27.91
C GLN A 300 2.52 6.65 27.18
N LEU A 301 1.75 5.64 27.58
CA LEU A 301 0.33 5.50 27.25
C LEU A 301 -0.51 5.41 28.54
N PRO A 302 -1.80 5.79 28.52
CA PRO A 302 -2.54 6.35 27.39
C PRO A 302 -2.11 7.80 27.12
N LEU A 303 -2.36 8.28 25.90
CA LEU A 303 -2.21 9.69 25.59
C LEU A 303 -3.30 10.49 26.33
N ILE A 304 -2.88 11.41 27.21
CA ILE A 304 -3.78 12.22 28.05
C ILE A 304 -4.28 13.46 27.29
N SER A 305 -3.55 13.91 26.26
CA SER A 305 -3.96 15.05 25.44
C SER A 305 -5.29 14.78 24.74
N LYS A 306 -6.04 15.83 24.42
CA LYS A 306 -7.15 15.70 23.47
C LYS A 306 -6.58 15.38 22.08
N PRO A 307 -7.30 14.60 21.24
CA PRO A 307 -6.87 14.34 19.86
C PRO A 307 -6.64 15.65 19.11
N ASN A 308 -5.50 15.75 18.43
CA ASN A 308 -5.18 16.90 17.58
C ASN A 308 -6.19 17.01 16.44
N ARG A 309 -6.74 18.21 16.22
CA ARG A 309 -7.69 18.47 15.12
C ARG A 309 -7.16 18.07 13.75
N GLN A 310 -5.85 18.13 13.54
CA GLN A 310 -5.21 17.74 12.27
C GLN A 310 -5.46 16.27 11.88
N LEU A 311 -5.74 15.38 12.85
CA LEU A 311 -6.15 14.00 12.56
C LEU A 311 -7.44 13.93 11.74
N SER A 312 -8.33 14.92 11.83
CA SER A 312 -9.58 14.98 11.05
C SER A 312 -9.35 15.25 9.56
N TYR A 313 -8.13 15.64 9.19
CA TYR A 313 -7.74 15.84 7.80
C TYR A 313 -7.06 14.61 7.22
N ILE A 314 -6.66 13.63 8.04
CA ILE A 314 -5.93 12.46 7.56
C ILE A 314 -6.91 11.42 7.02
N PRO A 315 -6.79 10.99 5.76
CA PRO A 315 -7.62 9.91 5.21
C PRO A 315 -7.32 8.55 5.86
N GLU A 316 -8.35 7.74 6.06
CA GLU A 316 -8.25 6.38 6.60
C GLU A 316 -7.36 5.46 5.74
N PHE A 317 -7.30 5.66 4.42
CA PHE A 317 -6.54 4.80 3.51
C PHE A 317 -5.03 4.76 3.83
N ILE A 318 -4.49 5.78 4.50
CA ILE A 318 -3.09 5.78 4.95
C ILE A 318 -2.86 4.69 6.00
N MET A 319 -3.79 4.53 6.95
CA MET A 319 -3.76 3.46 7.94
C MET A 319 -4.08 2.10 7.31
N GLU A 320 -5.00 2.06 6.35
CA GLU A 320 -5.30 0.83 5.58
C GLU A 320 -4.08 0.32 4.82
N ASN A 321 -3.27 1.22 4.24
CA ASN A 321 -2.04 0.85 3.55
C ASN A 321 -1.01 0.22 4.50
N ILE A 322 -0.83 0.83 5.68
CA ILE A 322 0.11 0.31 6.69
C ILE A 322 -0.33 -1.08 7.18
N THR A 323 -1.61 -1.24 7.49
CA THR A 323 -2.15 -2.54 7.95
C THR A 323 -2.09 -3.61 6.86
N ASP A 324 -2.41 -3.27 5.62
CA ASP A 324 -2.31 -4.16 4.46
C ASP A 324 -0.87 -4.63 4.21
N TYR A 325 0.11 -3.73 4.32
CA TYR A 325 1.53 -4.07 4.18
C TYR A 325 2.01 -5.08 5.23
N LEU A 326 1.68 -4.84 6.51
CA LEU A 326 2.06 -5.75 7.60
C LEU A 326 1.45 -7.13 7.44
N ARG A 327 0.15 -7.20 7.08
CA ARG A 327 -0.53 -8.47 6.79
C ARG A 327 0.10 -9.20 5.61
N PHE A 328 0.45 -8.48 4.55
CA PHE A 328 1.11 -9.08 3.39
C PHE A 328 2.44 -9.71 3.77
N LEU A 329 3.28 -9.00 4.52
CA LEU A 329 4.56 -9.52 4.97
C LEU A 329 4.38 -10.74 5.88
N GLY A 330 3.49 -10.68 6.87
CA GLY A 330 3.21 -11.80 7.76
C GLY A 330 2.70 -13.06 7.05
N ARG A 331 2.03 -12.91 5.91
CA ARG A 331 1.49 -14.03 5.13
C ARG A 331 2.41 -14.54 4.04
N PHE A 332 3.12 -13.64 3.36
CA PHE A 332 3.83 -13.95 2.11
C PHE A 332 5.34 -13.71 2.16
N ASN A 333 5.86 -13.01 3.17
CA ASN A 333 7.29 -12.75 3.36
C ASN A 333 7.71 -12.60 4.83
N VAL A 334 7.52 -13.69 5.58
CA VAL A 334 7.82 -13.77 7.02
C VAL A 334 9.30 -13.45 7.31
N GLN A 335 10.21 -13.88 6.42
CA GLN A 335 11.64 -13.63 6.59
C GLN A 335 11.98 -12.13 6.54
N LEU A 336 11.41 -11.38 5.59
CA LEU A 336 11.62 -9.94 5.57
C LEU A 336 11.00 -9.28 6.80
N PHE A 337 9.81 -9.73 7.19
CA PHE A 337 9.10 -9.22 8.36
C PHE A 337 9.96 -9.30 9.64
N GLU A 338 10.58 -10.47 9.88
CA GLU A 338 11.47 -10.70 11.02
C GLU A 338 12.78 -9.88 10.96
N SER A 339 13.16 -9.43 9.77
CA SER A 339 14.38 -8.64 9.56
C SER A 339 14.16 -7.12 9.59
N LEU A 340 12.91 -6.66 9.81
CA LEU A 340 12.60 -5.23 9.85
C LEU A 340 13.28 -4.55 11.04
N SER A 341 14.19 -3.61 10.76
CA SER A 341 14.88 -2.83 11.79
C SER A 341 13.94 -1.88 12.56
N ASN A 342 12.89 -1.42 11.89
CA ASN A 342 11.97 -0.38 12.36
C ASN A 342 10.59 -0.96 12.71
N VAL A 343 10.57 -2.16 13.31
CA VAL A 343 9.33 -2.81 13.73
C VAL A 343 8.63 -2.03 14.85
N ASN A 344 9.41 -1.32 15.69
CA ASN A 344 8.89 -0.57 16.83
C ASN A 344 7.95 0.56 16.41
N GLU A 345 8.14 1.16 15.24
CA GLU A 345 7.27 2.21 14.71
C GLU A 345 5.86 1.67 14.44
N TYR A 346 5.76 0.44 13.89
CA TYR A 346 4.48 -0.22 13.66
C TYR A 346 3.81 -0.62 14.98
N VAL A 347 4.57 -1.19 15.92
CA VAL A 347 4.06 -1.57 17.24
C VAL A 347 3.55 -0.34 18.00
N THR A 348 4.28 0.77 17.96
CA THR A 348 3.86 2.03 18.57
C THR A 348 2.59 2.57 17.92
N LEU A 349 2.48 2.53 16.58
CA LEU A 349 1.25 2.91 15.87
C LEU A 349 0.04 2.07 16.36
N VAL A 350 0.19 0.75 16.44
CA VAL A 350 -0.85 -0.15 16.93
C VAL A 350 -1.25 0.24 18.35
N LEU A 351 -0.30 0.38 19.27
CA LEU A 351 -0.58 0.69 20.67
C LEU A 351 -1.28 2.05 20.86
N VAL A 352 -1.01 3.03 20.01
CA VAL A 352 -1.60 4.38 20.07
C VAL A 352 -3.03 4.41 19.53
N PHE A 353 -3.31 3.74 18.40
CA PHE A 353 -4.57 3.90 17.69
C PHE A 353 -5.56 2.75 17.90
N MET A 354 -5.09 1.53 18.17
CA MET A 354 -5.93 0.32 18.21
C MET A 354 -7.02 0.42 19.28
N GLY A 355 -6.70 0.87 20.49
CA GLY A 355 -7.63 0.97 21.61
C GLY A 355 -8.27 2.36 21.79
N ASP A 356 -7.98 3.33 20.92
CA ASP A 356 -8.42 4.72 21.13
C ASP A 356 -9.39 5.19 20.03
N ALA A 357 -10.69 5.02 20.29
CA ALA A 357 -11.77 5.47 19.40
C ALA A 357 -11.80 7.00 19.19
N SER A 358 -11.18 7.78 20.07
CA SER A 358 -11.08 9.24 19.92
C SER A 358 -10.01 9.66 18.91
N ARG A 359 -9.02 8.79 18.64
CA ARG A 359 -7.92 9.02 17.69
C ARG A 359 -8.04 8.21 16.41
N LEU A 360 -8.79 7.12 16.42
CA LEU A 360 -9.18 6.36 15.23
C LEU A 360 -10.62 5.87 15.39
N ARG A 361 -11.56 6.57 14.75
CA ARG A 361 -12.99 6.33 14.96
C ARG A 361 -13.44 4.97 14.41
N ASN A 362 -12.93 4.59 13.24
CA ASN A 362 -13.41 3.41 12.51
C ASN A 362 -13.06 2.10 13.25
N PRO A 363 -14.06 1.36 13.78
CA PRO A 363 -13.82 0.12 14.52
C PRO A 363 -13.25 -0.99 13.63
N HIS A 364 -13.58 -1.03 12.34
CA HIS A 364 -13.03 -2.02 11.42
C HIS A 364 -11.54 -1.78 11.18
N LEU A 365 -11.11 -0.53 11.11
CA LEU A 365 -9.70 -0.19 10.97
C LEU A 365 -8.92 -0.45 12.27
N ARG A 366 -9.53 -0.25 13.45
CA ARG A 366 -8.97 -0.67 14.74
C ARG A 366 -8.81 -2.19 14.83
N ALA A 367 -9.81 -2.95 14.42
CA ALA A 367 -9.71 -4.41 14.31
C ALA A 367 -8.63 -4.84 13.30
N ALA A 368 -8.49 -4.10 12.19
CA ALA A 368 -7.45 -4.35 11.21
C ALA A 368 -6.03 -4.15 11.75
N LEU A 369 -5.83 -3.17 12.64
CA LEU A 369 -4.57 -3.01 13.37
C LEU A 369 -4.29 -4.19 14.29
N ALA A 370 -5.31 -4.72 14.97
CA ALA A 370 -5.16 -5.90 15.82
C ALA A 370 -4.76 -7.15 15.01
N GLU A 371 -5.37 -7.37 13.85
CA GLU A 371 -5.00 -8.46 12.93
C GLU A 371 -3.59 -8.25 12.34
N ALA A 372 -3.23 -7.01 11.97
CA ALA A 372 -1.88 -6.70 11.54
C ALA A 372 -0.84 -6.92 12.67
N PHE A 373 -1.23 -6.73 13.92
CA PHE A 373 -0.40 -7.05 15.08
C PHE A 373 -0.32 -8.56 15.35
N GLU A 374 -1.35 -9.34 15.01
CA GLU A 374 -1.29 -10.81 15.04
C GLU A 374 -0.16 -11.33 14.15
N ALA A 375 0.11 -10.68 13.02
CA ALA A 375 1.26 -10.98 12.17
C ALA A 375 2.63 -10.76 12.85
N ILE A 376 2.68 -10.14 14.04
CA ILE A 376 3.88 -9.98 14.88
C ILE A 376 3.97 -11.08 15.94
N LEU A 377 2.86 -11.74 16.28
CA LEU A 377 2.81 -12.75 17.32
C LEU A 377 3.43 -14.08 16.86
N PRO A 378 4.05 -14.85 17.78
CA PRO A 378 4.57 -16.17 17.46
C PRO A 378 3.40 -17.13 17.20
N ASN A 379 3.09 -17.36 15.93
CA ASN A 379 2.01 -18.26 15.54
C ASN A 379 2.37 -19.71 15.80
N LYS A 380 1.63 -20.37 16.70
CA LYS A 380 1.52 -21.84 16.74
C LYS A 380 0.38 -22.28 15.83
N GLN A 381 0.60 -22.39 14.52
CA GLN A 381 -0.36 -23.11 13.66
C GLN A 381 0.21 -24.45 13.18
N ASN A 382 -0.55 -25.49 13.49
CA ASN A 382 -0.46 -26.81 12.90
C ASN A 382 -0.91 -26.74 11.43
N GLY A 383 0.02 -26.57 10.49
CA GLY A 383 -0.27 -26.74 9.06
C GLY A 383 0.47 -25.78 8.12
N GLY A 384 1.56 -26.27 7.52
CA GLY A 384 2.07 -25.86 6.20
C GLY A 384 2.75 -24.49 6.02
N GLY A 385 2.51 -23.50 6.87
CA GLY A 385 3.18 -22.19 6.80
C GLY A 385 4.42 -22.12 7.67
N ARG A 386 5.50 -21.45 7.20
CA ARG A 386 6.63 -21.06 8.09
C ARG A 386 6.09 -20.12 9.16
N THR A 387 6.18 -20.54 10.42
CA THR A 387 5.82 -19.77 11.60
C THR A 387 6.87 -18.69 11.88
N LEU A 388 6.46 -17.53 12.39
CA LEU A 388 7.37 -16.50 12.87
C LEU A 388 8.33 -17.07 13.92
N ASN A 389 9.59 -16.68 13.85
CA ASN A 389 10.62 -17.04 14.80
C ASN A 389 10.27 -16.46 16.18
N SER A 390 10.20 -17.34 17.19
CA SER A 390 9.96 -16.97 18.58
C SER A 390 10.90 -15.86 19.07
N ALA A 391 12.14 -15.80 18.57
CA ALA A 391 13.13 -14.79 18.98
C ALA A 391 12.78 -13.36 18.51
N PHE A 392 12.17 -13.21 17.34
CA PHE A 392 11.75 -11.90 16.83
C PHE A 392 10.62 -11.33 17.69
N ALA A 393 9.58 -12.14 17.93
CA ALA A 393 8.50 -11.75 18.82
C ALA A 393 9.01 -11.49 20.23
N GLU A 394 9.87 -12.36 20.77
CA GLU A 394 10.48 -12.18 22.10
C GLU A 394 11.21 -10.84 22.20
N THR A 395 11.96 -10.44 21.17
CA THR A 395 12.66 -9.15 21.14
C THR A 395 11.68 -7.99 21.28
N ILE A 396 10.56 -8.01 20.58
CA ILE A 396 9.53 -6.96 20.66
C ILE A 396 8.90 -6.94 22.06
N PHE A 397 8.52 -8.10 22.60
CA PHE A 397 7.89 -8.21 23.91
C PHE A 397 8.80 -7.88 25.09
N THR A 398 10.11 -7.95 24.89
CA THR A 398 11.11 -7.67 25.95
C THR A 398 11.70 -6.27 25.85
N HIS A 399 11.83 -5.68 24.65
CA HIS A 399 12.57 -4.42 24.45
C HIS A 399 11.69 -3.25 24.02
N HIS A 400 10.48 -3.46 23.51
CA HIS A 400 9.65 -2.34 23.06
C HIS A 400 9.14 -1.51 24.25
N PRO A 401 9.39 -0.18 24.29
CA PRO A 401 9.22 0.64 25.50
C PRO A 401 7.78 0.76 25.98
N LEU A 402 6.79 0.57 25.10
CA LEU A 402 5.37 0.72 25.41
C LEU A 402 4.59 -0.60 25.43
N ILE A 403 5.27 -1.75 25.28
CA ILE A 403 4.58 -3.04 25.06
C ILE A 403 3.77 -3.50 26.27
N GLU A 404 4.12 -3.04 27.47
CA GLU A 404 3.36 -3.31 28.70
C GLU A 404 1.91 -2.83 28.64
N HIS A 405 1.59 -1.88 27.76
CA HIS A 405 0.25 -1.37 27.57
C HIS A 405 -0.62 -2.24 26.65
N LEU A 406 -0.02 -3.18 25.90
CA LEU A 406 -0.74 -4.01 24.94
C LEU A 406 -1.98 -4.71 25.54
N PRO A 407 -1.93 -5.36 26.72
CA PRO A 407 -3.11 -6.04 27.28
C PRO A 407 -4.29 -5.09 27.47
N ARG A 408 -4.03 -3.86 27.95
CA ARG A 408 -5.06 -2.85 28.12
C ARG A 408 -5.63 -2.41 26.77
N VAL A 409 -4.77 -2.09 25.81
CA VAL A 409 -5.18 -1.62 24.47
C VAL A 409 -6.02 -2.68 23.77
N LEU A 410 -5.68 -3.96 23.91
CA LEU A 410 -6.49 -5.07 23.37
C LEU A 410 -7.87 -5.14 24.03
N LEU A 411 -7.99 -4.98 25.34
CA LEU A 411 -9.28 -4.95 26.01
C LEU A 411 -10.17 -3.80 25.52
N ASP A 412 -9.58 -2.62 25.31
CA ASP A 412 -10.28 -1.43 24.81
C ASP A 412 -10.75 -1.56 23.34
N VAL A 413 -10.31 -2.60 22.60
CA VAL A 413 -10.84 -2.92 21.26
C VAL A 413 -12.15 -3.72 21.34
N PHE A 414 -12.26 -4.59 22.34
CA PHE A 414 -13.38 -5.54 22.48
C PHE A 414 -14.52 -5.02 23.36
N VAL A 415 -14.28 -3.92 24.09
CA VAL A 415 -15.26 -3.19 24.90
C VAL A 415 -15.67 -1.92 24.16
#